data_AF-A0A431U4C2-F1
#
_entry.id   AF-A0A431U4C2-F1
#
_cell.length_a   1.000
_cell.length_b   1.000
_cell.length_c   1.000
_cell.angle_alpha   90.00
_cell.angle_beta   90.00
_cell.angle_gamma   90.00
#
_symmetry.space_group_name_H-M   'P 1'
#
loop_
_entity.id
_entity.type
_entity.pdbx_description
1 polymer ?
#
loop_
_entity_poly.entity_id
_entity_poly.type
_entity_poly.pdbx_seq_one_letter_code
_entity_poly.pdbx_strand_id
1 'polypeptide(L)'
;MPKLLWIGLLLLTGLSMLIMLLGLLGVPGWVFLNHAGQFFLGTNTSRETWQTDYVFFRRDRELLVSQRRDWLTLTENTHQWRYVQLTPLTPLFRWVTPIEPASPGFAALQPGAAPPPGYSQWMPVQKPAKEFSFDEDEQRQLDALKAAEQRCRAEWARFDSLLQRGEVHLTLPPITRRGANTAGCRFDGNVWCDFLPTFKAGRCQQHRTEAALEQGTSPRRHWVLHVSAFMRVGGKLSNLYLHLPGLHGPGVYVLGPDTTSPHTGEGPYLRISEQQPAPAGAPQNTLHTGYATTALRRTTVTITRFDTVARVVAGTFDGFLYDANTRRHLPLREGRFDVRYYCAHCRQGR
;
A
#
# COMPACT_ATOMS: atom_id res chain seq x y z
N MET A 1 22.58 25.75 -43.43
CA MET A 1 22.40 24.63 -42.48
C MET A 1 22.78 25.09 -41.07
N PRO A 2 21.94 24.84 -40.05
CA PRO A 2 22.15 25.41 -38.72
C PRO A 2 23.27 24.68 -37.96
N LYS A 3 24.13 25.46 -37.28
CA LYS A 3 25.30 25.00 -36.51
C LYS A 3 24.98 23.89 -35.48
N LEU A 4 23.73 23.83 -34.99
CA LEU A 4 23.26 22.81 -34.05
C LEU A 4 23.24 21.40 -34.65
N LEU A 5 23.03 21.27 -35.97
CA LEU A 5 22.98 19.99 -36.65
C LEU A 5 24.38 19.35 -36.76
N TRP A 6 25.41 20.18 -36.90
CA TRP A 6 26.81 19.76 -36.93
C TRP A 6 27.33 19.32 -35.55
N ILE A 7 26.89 19.99 -34.47
CA ILE A 7 27.24 19.58 -33.10
C ILE A 7 26.63 18.21 -32.79
N GLY A 8 25.37 17.98 -33.17
CA GLY A 8 24.73 16.66 -33.04
C GLY A 8 25.46 15.57 -33.81
N LEU A 9 25.86 15.86 -35.05
CA LEU A 9 26.58 14.90 -35.89
C LEU A 9 27.98 14.56 -35.34
N LEU A 10 28.72 15.57 -34.86
CA LEU A 10 30.05 15.39 -34.27
C LEU A 10 30.01 14.64 -32.92
N LEU A 11 28.96 14.86 -32.12
CA LEU A 11 28.76 14.09 -30.89
C LEU A 11 28.41 12.63 -31.19
N LEU A 12 27.58 12.38 -32.20
CA LEU A 12 27.21 11.02 -32.63
C LEU A 12 28.40 10.24 -33.20
N THR A 13 29.23 10.87 -34.04
CA THR A 13 30.43 10.23 -34.60
C THR A 13 31.54 10.05 -33.56
N GLY A 14 31.72 11.02 -32.65
CA GLY A 14 32.63 10.89 -31.52
C GLY A 14 32.22 9.75 -30.59
N LEU A 15 30.92 9.64 -30.28
CA LEU A 15 30.37 8.54 -29.47
C LEU A 15 30.50 7.18 -30.17
N SER A 16 30.25 7.10 -31.48
CA SER A 16 30.39 5.83 -32.21
C SER A 16 31.85 5.38 -32.31
N MET A 17 32.78 6.31 -32.53
CA MET A 17 34.23 6.03 -32.51
C MET A 17 34.67 5.53 -31.13
N LEU A 18 34.20 6.17 -30.05
CA LEU A 18 34.47 5.74 -28.69
C LEU A 18 33.93 4.32 -28.43
N ILE A 19 32.70 4.03 -28.84
CA ILE A 19 32.07 2.70 -28.71
C ILE A 19 32.86 1.64 -29.50
N MET A 20 33.32 1.95 -30.71
CA MET A 20 34.16 1.03 -31.49
C MET A 20 35.53 0.78 -30.83
N LEU A 21 36.18 1.83 -30.33
CA LEU A 21 37.46 1.72 -29.62
C LEU A 21 37.32 0.90 -28.33
N LEU A 22 36.20 1.05 -27.64
CA LEU A 22 35.87 0.28 -26.43
C LEU A 22 35.49 -1.17 -26.75
N GLY A 23 34.89 -1.45 -27.91
CA GLY A 23 34.64 -2.80 -28.41
C GLY A 23 35.92 -3.57 -28.78
N LEU A 24 36.95 -2.87 -29.25
CA LEU A 24 38.26 -3.45 -29.57
C LEU A 24 39.06 -3.91 -28.34
N LEU A 25 38.74 -3.42 -27.14
CA LEU A 25 39.35 -3.86 -25.87
C LEU A 25 38.75 -5.17 -25.32
N GLY A 26 37.82 -5.80 -26.04
CA GLY A 26 37.22 -7.09 -25.70
C GLY A 26 36.27 -7.07 -24.49
N VAL A 27 35.84 -8.26 -24.07
CA VAL A 27 34.99 -8.52 -22.87
C VAL A 27 35.47 -7.76 -21.61
N PRO A 28 36.78 -7.59 -21.33
CA PRO A 28 37.25 -6.82 -20.18
C PRO A 28 36.86 -5.34 -20.22
N GLY A 29 36.88 -4.70 -21.40
CA GLY A 29 36.48 -3.30 -21.57
C GLY A 29 34.97 -3.08 -21.33
N TRP A 30 34.15 -4.04 -21.76
CA TRP A 30 32.71 -4.05 -21.48
C TRP A 30 32.39 -4.31 -19.99
N VAL A 31 33.15 -5.18 -19.31
CA VAL A 31 33.03 -5.36 -17.86
C VAL A 31 33.43 -4.10 -17.11
N PHE A 32 34.49 -3.41 -17.53
CA PHE A 32 34.90 -2.13 -16.95
C PHE A 32 33.88 -1.02 -17.17
N LEU A 33 33.24 -0.94 -18.35
CA LEU A 33 32.15 -0.01 -18.62
C LEU A 33 30.86 -0.37 -17.92
N ASN A 34 30.58 -1.65 -17.70
CA ASN A 34 29.41 -2.08 -16.93
C ASN A 34 29.63 -1.80 -15.43
N HIS A 35 30.84 -2.03 -14.90
CA HIS A 35 31.18 -1.68 -13.53
C HIS A 35 31.30 -0.18 -13.30
N ALA A 36 31.97 0.55 -14.20
CA ALA A 36 32.03 2.01 -14.16
C ALA A 36 30.64 2.61 -14.42
N GLY A 37 29.86 2.05 -15.34
CA GLY A 37 28.49 2.42 -15.61
C GLY A 37 27.59 2.26 -14.39
N GLN A 38 27.70 1.17 -13.64
CA GLN A 38 27.04 1.02 -12.33
C GLN A 38 27.58 1.97 -11.24
N PHE A 39 28.79 2.49 -11.41
CA PHE A 39 29.40 3.51 -10.57
C PHE A 39 28.89 4.93 -10.89
N PHE A 40 28.62 5.22 -12.18
CA PHE A 40 28.19 6.52 -12.70
C PHE A 40 26.66 6.67 -12.80
N LEU A 41 25.97 5.57 -13.03
CA LEU A 41 24.52 5.48 -13.21
C LEU A 41 23.94 4.80 -11.98
N GLY A 42 23.88 5.54 -10.87
CA GLY A 42 22.96 5.25 -9.77
C GLY A 42 21.50 5.39 -10.22
N THR A 43 21.13 4.79 -11.35
CA THR A 43 19.76 4.65 -11.79
C THR A 43 19.16 3.57 -10.92
N ASN A 44 18.16 3.98 -10.15
CA ASN A 44 17.49 3.24 -9.07
C ASN A 44 16.66 2.03 -9.57
N THR A 45 17.02 1.42 -10.70
CA THR A 45 16.14 0.54 -11.48
C THR A 45 16.54 -0.94 -11.50
N SER A 46 17.78 -1.30 -11.14
CA SER A 46 18.16 -2.72 -10.98
C SER A 46 18.41 -3.07 -9.51
N ARG A 47 18.00 -4.27 -9.08
CA ARG A 47 18.26 -4.78 -7.71
C ARG A 47 19.75 -4.95 -7.43
N GLU A 48 20.56 -5.13 -8.47
CA GLU A 48 22.01 -5.32 -8.38
C GLU A 48 22.79 -4.00 -8.25
N THR A 49 22.12 -2.84 -8.40
CA THR A 49 22.74 -1.52 -8.25
C THR A 49 22.60 -0.98 -6.84
N TRP A 50 23.51 -0.07 -6.46
CA TRP A 50 23.42 0.66 -5.20
C TRP A 50 22.24 1.64 -5.24
N GLN A 51 21.28 1.44 -4.34
CA GLN A 51 20.12 2.30 -4.17
C GLN A 51 20.36 3.24 -3.01
N THR A 52 20.07 4.53 -3.19
CA THR A 52 20.11 5.47 -2.06
C THR A 52 18.95 5.17 -1.14
N ASP A 53 19.24 4.85 0.12
CA ASP A 53 18.23 4.44 1.10
C ASP A 53 17.87 5.60 2.03
N TYR A 54 18.88 6.37 2.47
CA TYR A 54 18.68 7.47 3.42
C TYR A 54 19.60 8.66 3.12
N VAL A 55 19.10 9.88 3.33
CA VAL A 55 19.82 11.15 3.19
C VAL A 55 20.04 11.75 4.57
N PHE A 56 21.30 11.81 5.01
CA PHE A 56 21.66 12.33 6.32
C PHE A 56 21.79 13.85 6.30
N PHE A 57 22.56 14.38 5.36
CA PHE A 57 22.88 15.80 5.29
C PHE A 57 22.89 16.31 3.85
N ARG A 58 22.73 17.64 3.70
CA ARG A 58 22.89 18.36 2.44
C ARG A 58 23.84 19.55 2.61
N ARG A 59 24.63 19.84 1.58
CA ARG A 59 25.38 21.09 1.43
C ARG A 59 25.22 21.55 -0.01
N ASP A 60 24.53 22.66 -0.21
CA ASP A 60 24.09 23.12 -1.52
C ASP A 60 23.36 22.00 -2.29
N ARG A 61 23.98 21.47 -3.36
CA ARG A 61 23.45 20.36 -4.15
C ARG A 61 24.11 19.01 -3.82
N GLU A 62 25.08 18.98 -2.92
CA GLU A 62 25.75 17.76 -2.47
C GLU A 62 24.96 17.08 -1.36
N LEU A 63 24.92 15.74 -1.39
CA LEU A 63 24.27 14.94 -0.35
C LEU A 63 25.25 14.00 0.31
N LEU A 64 25.04 13.78 1.61
CA LEU A 64 25.66 12.70 2.36
C LEU A 64 24.58 11.66 2.64
N VAL A 65 24.74 10.45 2.07
CA VAL A 65 23.69 9.43 2.03
C VAL A 65 24.19 8.05 2.44
N SER A 66 23.28 7.17 2.85
CA SER A 66 23.50 5.73 2.84
C SER A 66 22.99 5.15 1.52
N GLN A 67 23.73 4.17 1.01
CA GLN A 67 23.28 3.33 -0.09
C GLN A 67 23.21 1.88 0.36
N ARG A 68 22.18 1.17 -0.12
CA ARG A 68 21.99 -0.27 0.04
C ARG A 68 22.12 -0.97 -1.30
N ARG A 69 22.74 -2.14 -1.32
CA ARG A 69 22.70 -3.07 -2.43
C ARG A 69 22.13 -4.40 -1.96
N ASP A 70 21.07 -4.84 -2.62
CA ASP A 70 20.38 -6.09 -2.31
C ASP A 70 20.86 -7.17 -3.29
N TRP A 71 21.74 -8.06 -2.83
CA TRP A 71 22.27 -9.13 -3.67
C TRP A 71 21.55 -10.44 -3.39
N LEU A 72 20.85 -10.97 -4.41
CA LEU A 72 20.28 -12.31 -4.37
C LEU A 72 21.39 -13.33 -4.60
N THR A 73 21.91 -13.94 -3.53
CA THR A 73 22.56 -15.25 -3.68
C THR A 73 21.50 -16.35 -3.60
N LEU A 74 21.80 -17.53 -4.16
CA LEU A 74 20.89 -18.69 -4.12
C LEU A 74 20.58 -19.17 -2.69
N THR A 75 21.32 -18.71 -1.69
CA THR A 75 21.26 -19.25 -0.32
C THR A 75 20.99 -18.20 0.76
N GLU A 76 21.35 -16.93 0.56
CA GLU A 76 21.17 -15.87 1.57
C GLU A 76 20.92 -14.48 0.96
N ASN A 77 19.99 -13.73 1.56
CA ASN A 77 19.85 -12.30 1.32
C ASN A 77 20.99 -11.56 2.03
N THR A 78 22.04 -11.21 1.29
CA THR A 78 23.12 -10.37 1.82
C THR A 78 22.83 -8.92 1.47
N HIS A 79 22.65 -8.10 2.50
CA HIS A 79 22.48 -6.65 2.36
C HIS A 79 23.84 -5.98 2.58
N GLN A 80 24.34 -5.29 1.55
CA GLN A 80 25.53 -4.47 1.69
C GLN A 80 25.14 -3.00 1.83
N TRP A 81 25.81 -2.31 2.74
CA TRP A 81 25.57 -0.89 3.02
C TRP A 81 26.87 -0.10 2.86
N ARG A 82 26.75 1.14 2.38
CA ARG A 82 27.87 2.09 2.34
C ARG A 82 27.38 3.52 2.57
N TYR A 83 28.27 4.37 3.05
CA TYR A 83 28.05 5.81 3.11
C TYR A 83 28.81 6.48 1.97
N VAL A 84 28.15 7.40 1.28
CA VAL A 84 28.75 8.11 0.15
C VAL A 84 28.33 9.57 0.16
N GLN A 85 29.23 10.42 -0.34
CA GLN A 85 28.89 11.76 -0.76
C GLN A 85 28.48 11.72 -2.25
N LEU A 86 27.31 12.26 -2.55
CA LEU A 86 26.81 12.45 -3.91
C LEU A 86 27.00 13.91 -4.32
N THR A 87 27.83 14.15 -5.33
CA THR A 87 28.04 15.49 -5.91
C THR A 87 27.43 15.50 -7.32
N PRO A 88 26.39 16.32 -7.59
CA PRO A 88 25.74 16.33 -8.89
C PRO A 88 26.64 16.95 -9.95
N LEU A 89 26.85 16.23 -11.04
CA LEU A 89 27.55 16.71 -12.24
C LEU A 89 26.55 17.32 -13.24
N THR A 90 25.38 16.71 -13.35
CA THR A 90 24.24 17.17 -14.17
C THR A 90 22.92 16.78 -13.46
N PRO A 91 21.74 17.17 -13.98
CA PRO A 91 20.46 16.68 -13.44
C PRO A 91 20.32 15.15 -13.42
N LEU A 92 21.03 14.42 -14.30
CA LEU A 92 20.96 12.96 -14.41
C LEU A 92 22.18 12.23 -13.85
N PHE A 93 23.33 12.91 -13.74
CA PHE A 93 24.61 12.28 -13.40
C PHE A 93 25.15 12.81 -12.08
N ARG A 94 25.61 11.90 -11.23
CA ARG A 94 26.18 12.21 -9.91
C ARG A 94 27.50 11.50 -9.74
N TRP A 95 28.47 12.23 -9.25
CA TRP A 95 29.72 11.69 -8.77
C TRP A 95 29.49 11.08 -7.39
N VAL A 96 29.98 9.86 -7.18
CA VAL A 96 29.85 9.12 -5.92
C VAL A 96 31.22 9.04 -5.27
N THR A 97 31.39 9.68 -4.13
CA THR A 97 32.63 9.61 -3.35
C THR A 97 32.39 8.70 -2.13
N PRO A 98 33.02 7.51 -2.08
CA PRO A 98 32.96 6.65 -0.91
C PRO A 98 33.48 7.38 0.31
N ILE A 99 32.81 7.19 1.45
CA ILE A 99 33.30 7.70 2.73
C ILE A 99 33.79 6.51 3.53
N GLU A 100 35.09 6.51 3.83
CA GLU A 100 35.70 5.40 4.56
C GLU A 100 35.16 5.35 6.00
N PRO A 101 34.60 4.21 6.42
CA PRO A 101 34.04 4.05 7.77
C PRO A 101 35.11 4.13 8.88
N ALA A 102 36.40 4.12 8.53
CA ALA A 102 37.52 4.27 9.45
C ALA A 102 37.62 5.67 10.09
N SER A 103 36.86 6.66 9.60
CA SER A 103 36.79 7.98 10.24
C SER A 103 35.95 7.90 11.53
N PRO A 104 36.49 8.24 12.72
CA PRO A 104 35.86 8.01 14.04
C PRO A 104 34.53 8.73 14.31
N GLY A 105 33.89 9.37 13.32
CA GLY A 105 32.54 9.94 13.39
C GLY A 105 31.47 9.23 12.55
N PHE A 106 31.84 8.36 11.61
CA PHE A 106 30.88 7.81 10.63
C PHE A 106 30.16 6.55 11.09
N ALA A 107 30.74 5.79 12.02
CA ALA A 107 30.05 4.68 12.68
C ALA A 107 28.80 5.13 13.46
N ALA A 108 28.67 6.43 13.73
CA ALA A 108 27.58 7.05 14.47
C ALA A 108 26.55 7.79 13.59
N LEU A 109 26.58 7.65 12.25
CA LEU A 109 25.54 8.21 11.38
C LEU A 109 24.21 7.49 11.58
N GLN A 110 23.54 7.85 12.66
CA GLN A 110 22.18 7.46 13.00
C GLN A 110 21.24 8.65 12.73
N PRO A 111 19.95 8.39 12.50
CA PRO A 111 18.93 9.44 12.48
C PRO A 111 19.06 10.36 13.70
N GLY A 112 19.33 11.65 13.45
CA GLY A 112 19.53 12.67 14.50
C GLY A 112 20.97 12.93 14.96
N ALA A 113 21.97 12.25 14.36
CA ALA A 113 23.37 12.53 14.64
C ALA A 113 23.80 13.92 14.13
N ALA A 114 24.72 14.56 14.84
CA ALA A 114 25.39 15.79 14.38
C ALA A 114 26.29 15.50 13.16
N PRO A 115 26.60 16.52 12.33
CA PRO A 115 27.52 16.36 11.22
C PRO A 115 28.90 15.85 11.72
N PRO A 116 29.55 14.94 10.97
CA PRO A 116 30.91 14.52 11.30
C PRO A 116 31.88 15.72 11.35
N PRO A 117 32.98 15.63 12.13
CA PRO A 117 34.04 16.64 12.08
C PRO A 117 34.50 16.90 10.63
N GLY A 118 34.61 18.18 10.24
CA GLY A 118 34.89 18.58 8.85
C GLY A 118 33.64 18.80 7.98
N TYR A 119 32.45 18.45 8.47
CA TYR A 119 31.17 18.63 7.79
C TYR A 119 30.29 19.71 8.47
N SER A 120 30.87 20.67 9.19
CA SER A 120 30.12 21.68 9.95
C SER A 120 29.20 22.58 9.11
N GLN A 121 29.46 22.70 7.81
CA GLN A 121 28.62 23.44 6.86
C GLN A 121 27.44 22.62 6.31
N TRP A 122 27.36 21.33 6.65
CA TRP A 122 26.32 20.45 6.16
C TRP A 122 25.07 20.57 7.03
N MET A 123 23.94 20.82 6.39
CA MET A 123 22.65 20.90 7.05
C MET A 123 22.06 19.50 7.23
N PRO A 124 21.56 19.15 8.44
CA PRO A 124 20.89 17.88 8.65
C PRO A 124 19.60 17.82 7.81
N VAL A 125 19.43 16.72 7.07
CA VAL A 125 18.22 16.38 6.32
C VAL A 125 17.46 15.27 7.06
N GLN A 126 18.15 14.17 7.36
CA GLN A 126 17.65 13.04 8.16
C GLN A 126 16.33 12.46 7.62
N LYS A 127 16.32 12.04 6.35
CA LYS A 127 15.10 11.50 5.69
C LYS A 127 15.40 10.28 4.80
N PRO A 128 14.46 9.33 4.68
CA PRO A 128 14.53 8.30 3.67
C PRO A 128 14.64 8.91 2.26
N ALA A 129 15.45 8.32 1.38
CA ALA A 129 15.69 8.88 0.06
C ALA A 129 14.41 9.01 -0.79
N LYS A 130 13.43 8.13 -0.60
CA LYS A 130 12.11 8.20 -1.25
C LYS A 130 11.25 9.39 -0.82
N GLU A 131 11.62 10.07 0.26
CA GLU A 131 10.95 11.26 0.82
C GLU A 131 11.76 12.53 0.55
N PHE A 132 12.81 12.44 -0.28
CA PHE A 132 13.73 13.53 -0.58
C PHE A 132 13.67 13.96 -2.05
N SER A 133 13.69 15.27 -2.31
CA SER A 133 13.93 15.90 -3.61
C SER A 133 15.05 16.94 -3.53
N PHE A 134 15.75 17.12 -4.66
CA PHE A 134 16.76 18.16 -4.86
C PHE A 134 16.15 19.51 -5.15
N ASP A 135 14.93 19.53 -5.67
CA ASP A 135 14.16 20.73 -5.88
C ASP A 135 13.57 21.17 -4.52
N GLU A 136 13.87 22.40 -4.09
CA GLU A 136 13.44 22.88 -2.78
C GLU A 136 11.91 23.05 -2.68
N ASP A 137 11.23 23.36 -3.78
CA ASP A 137 9.77 23.48 -3.81
C ASP A 137 9.12 22.12 -3.72
N GLU A 138 9.61 21.14 -4.48
CA GLU A 138 9.17 19.75 -4.38
C GLU A 138 9.45 19.18 -2.99
N GLN A 139 10.62 19.43 -2.42
CA GLN A 139 10.95 18.99 -1.05
C GLN A 139 9.99 19.60 -0.03
N ARG A 140 9.67 20.90 -0.14
CA ARG A 140 8.68 21.55 0.73
C ARG A 140 7.31 20.89 0.61
N GLN A 141 6.90 20.49 -0.59
CA GLN A 141 5.63 19.75 -0.78
C GLN A 141 5.68 18.35 -0.17
N LEU A 142 6.76 17.60 -0.36
CA LEU A 142 6.95 16.27 0.25
C LEU A 142 6.94 16.36 1.78
N ASP A 143 7.58 17.37 2.34
CA ASP A 143 7.60 17.62 3.79
C ASP A 143 6.22 17.96 4.34
N ALA A 144 5.48 18.84 3.64
CA ALA A 144 4.11 19.17 3.99
C ALA A 144 3.20 17.95 3.94
N LEU A 145 3.34 17.10 2.91
CA LEU A 145 2.63 15.83 2.78
C LEU A 145 2.98 14.87 3.92
N LYS A 146 4.26 14.74 4.28
CA LYS A 146 4.71 13.87 5.36
C LYS A 146 4.21 14.35 6.73
N ALA A 147 4.27 15.65 6.98
CA ALA A 147 3.72 16.25 8.19
C ALA A 147 2.20 16.05 8.28
N ALA A 148 1.48 16.18 7.17
CA ALA A 148 0.05 15.88 7.12
C ALA A 148 -0.24 14.40 7.39
N GLU A 149 0.58 13.48 6.85
CA GLU A 149 0.49 12.05 7.14
C GLU A 149 0.69 11.76 8.64
N GLN A 150 1.70 12.37 9.26
CA GLN A 150 1.99 12.21 10.68
C GLN A 150 0.86 12.74 11.56
N ARG A 151 0.32 13.93 11.25
CA ARG A 151 -0.86 14.48 11.96
C ARG A 151 -2.05 13.53 11.86
N CYS A 152 -2.34 13.04 10.66
CA CYS A 152 -3.39 12.06 10.42
C CYS A 152 -3.18 10.81 11.31
N ARG A 153 -1.98 10.21 11.29
CA ARG A 153 -1.66 9.05 12.15
C ARG A 153 -1.83 9.35 13.64
N ALA A 154 -1.42 10.53 14.11
CA ALA A 154 -1.54 10.92 15.52
C ALA A 154 -3.00 11.10 15.95
N GLU A 155 -3.82 11.76 15.14
CA GLU A 155 -5.26 11.90 15.38
C GLU A 155 -5.95 10.54 15.46
N TRP A 156 -5.57 9.60 14.59
CA TRP A 156 -6.11 8.25 14.64
C TRP A 156 -5.64 7.44 15.83
N ALA A 157 -4.36 7.52 16.21
CA ALA A 157 -3.87 6.88 17.41
C ALA A 157 -4.61 7.39 18.66
N ARG A 158 -4.93 8.70 18.69
CA ARG A 158 -5.77 9.28 19.74
C ARG A 158 -7.18 8.69 19.72
N PHE A 159 -7.86 8.68 18.57
CA PHE A 159 -9.22 8.13 18.47
C PHE A 159 -9.26 6.64 18.82
N ASP A 160 -8.27 5.88 18.38
CA ASP A 160 -8.11 4.46 18.69
C ASP A 160 -7.96 4.22 20.19
N SER A 161 -7.13 5.03 20.86
CA SER A 161 -7.01 5.00 22.31
C SER A 161 -8.33 5.30 23.02
N LEU A 162 -9.12 6.26 22.53
CA LEU A 162 -10.45 6.57 23.09
C LEU A 162 -11.43 5.40 22.92
N LEU A 163 -11.44 4.75 21.75
CA LEU A 163 -12.25 3.55 21.50
C LEU A 163 -11.86 2.41 22.45
N GLN A 164 -10.56 2.14 22.61
CA GLN A 164 -10.07 1.09 23.50
C GLN A 164 -10.45 1.31 24.97
N ARG A 165 -10.49 2.57 25.41
CA ARG A 165 -10.93 2.94 26.77
C ARG A 165 -12.45 2.98 26.92
N GLY A 166 -13.20 2.76 25.84
CA GLY A 166 -14.66 2.87 25.85
C GLY A 166 -15.18 4.31 26.00
N GLU A 167 -14.32 5.32 25.82
CA GLU A 167 -14.69 6.74 25.89
C GLU A 167 -15.42 7.20 24.62
N VAL A 168 -15.27 6.46 23.53
CA VAL A 168 -16.03 6.65 22.29
C VAL A 168 -16.80 5.37 22.01
N HIS A 169 -18.10 5.51 21.74
CA HIS A 169 -18.95 4.40 21.34
C HIS A 169 -19.14 4.42 19.83
N LEU A 170 -18.82 3.31 19.17
CA LEU A 170 -19.17 3.13 17.77
C LEU A 170 -20.68 3.03 17.64
N THR A 171 -21.23 3.84 16.74
CA THR A 171 -22.64 3.77 16.35
C THR A 171 -22.75 3.24 14.94
N LEU A 172 -23.69 2.35 14.72
CA LEU A 172 -23.95 1.84 13.38
C LEU A 172 -24.39 2.97 12.42
N PRO A 173 -23.94 2.98 11.15
CA PRO A 173 -24.28 4.05 10.20
C PRO A 173 -25.79 4.13 9.94
N PRO A 174 -26.39 5.26 9.58
CA PRO A 174 -27.83 5.31 9.32
C PRO A 174 -28.23 4.41 8.14
N ILE A 175 -29.42 3.80 8.19
CA ILE A 175 -29.98 3.08 7.03
C ILE A 175 -30.32 4.13 5.97
N THR A 176 -29.58 4.10 4.87
CA THR A 176 -29.75 5.02 3.75
C THR A 176 -29.84 4.24 2.43
N ARG A 177 -30.18 4.94 1.36
CA ARG A 177 -30.29 4.36 0.01
C ARG A 177 -29.61 5.25 -1.03
N ARG A 178 -28.61 6.04 -0.64
CA ARG A 178 -28.02 7.10 -1.48
C ARG A 178 -26.63 6.73 -2.02
N GLY A 179 -26.12 5.55 -1.68
CA GLY A 179 -24.74 5.16 -1.90
C GLY A 179 -23.79 5.94 -0.98
N ALA A 180 -24.08 5.98 0.33
CA ALA A 180 -23.24 6.66 1.32
C ALA A 180 -21.83 6.06 1.48
N ASN A 181 -21.61 4.84 0.96
CA ASN A 181 -20.42 4.02 1.11
C ASN A 181 -20.11 3.69 2.58
N THR A 182 -21.14 3.19 3.27
CA THR A 182 -21.06 2.81 4.69
C THR A 182 -21.54 1.38 4.88
N ALA A 183 -20.94 0.67 5.83
CA ALA A 183 -21.42 -0.63 6.32
C ALA A 183 -21.19 -0.77 7.83
N GLY A 184 -22.03 -1.58 8.47
CA GLY A 184 -21.88 -1.94 9.88
C GLY A 184 -22.86 -3.02 10.32
N CYS A 185 -22.59 -3.65 11.47
CA CYS A 185 -23.46 -4.63 12.12
C CYS A 185 -23.15 -4.73 13.63
N ARG A 186 -24.05 -5.36 14.39
CA ARG A 186 -23.73 -5.87 15.72
C ARG A 186 -23.22 -7.29 15.59
N PHE A 187 -21.95 -7.50 15.91
CA PHE A 187 -21.31 -8.81 15.86
C PHE A 187 -20.89 -9.22 17.28
N ASP A 188 -21.44 -10.34 17.75
CA ASP A 188 -21.24 -10.84 19.12
C ASP A 188 -21.48 -9.76 20.20
N GLY A 189 -22.59 -9.03 20.06
CA GLY A 189 -22.98 -7.94 20.96
C GLY A 189 -22.26 -6.60 20.74
N ASN A 190 -21.11 -6.59 20.05
CA ASN A 190 -20.32 -5.39 19.80
C ASN A 190 -20.70 -4.71 18.49
N VAL A 191 -20.60 -3.39 18.42
CA VAL A 191 -20.78 -2.65 17.18
C VAL A 191 -19.52 -2.78 16.32
N TRP A 192 -19.72 -3.29 15.11
CA TRP A 192 -18.73 -3.32 14.04
C TRP A 192 -19.17 -2.34 12.96
N CYS A 193 -18.30 -1.42 12.55
CA CYS A 193 -18.59 -0.51 11.45
C CYS A 193 -17.33 -0.17 10.67
N ASP A 194 -17.51 0.21 9.41
CA ASP A 194 -16.42 0.66 8.55
C ASP A 194 -15.70 1.85 9.19
N PHE A 195 -14.46 1.62 9.61
CA PHE A 195 -13.63 2.54 10.33
C PHE A 195 -12.16 2.18 10.06
N LEU A 196 -11.67 2.51 8.87
CA LEU A 196 -10.26 2.37 8.55
C LEU A 196 -9.70 3.72 8.11
N PRO A 197 -8.90 4.39 8.94
CA PRO A 197 -8.26 5.62 8.52
C PRO A 197 -7.20 5.38 7.45
N THR A 198 -7.18 6.25 6.44
CA THR A 198 -6.21 6.22 5.34
C THR A 198 -5.67 7.62 5.07
N PHE A 199 -4.42 7.70 4.63
CA PHE A 199 -3.83 8.93 4.12
C PHE A 199 -3.62 8.77 2.62
N LYS A 200 -4.37 9.54 1.82
CA LYS A 200 -4.33 9.46 0.36
C LYS A 200 -4.38 10.86 -0.23
N ALA A 201 -3.53 11.13 -1.23
CA ALA A 201 -3.46 12.41 -1.92
C ALA A 201 -3.34 13.62 -0.97
N GLY A 202 -2.51 13.49 0.08
CA GLY A 202 -2.24 14.56 1.03
C GLY A 202 -3.35 14.82 2.06
N ARG A 203 -4.39 13.98 2.10
CA ARG A 203 -5.53 14.15 3.00
C ARG A 203 -5.75 12.94 3.87
N CYS A 204 -6.13 13.22 5.11
CA CYS A 204 -6.62 12.24 6.05
C CYS A 204 -8.08 11.93 5.72
N GLN A 205 -8.39 10.67 5.43
CA GLN A 205 -9.74 10.27 5.05
C GLN A 205 -10.08 8.92 5.65
N GLN A 206 -11.34 8.73 6.01
CA GLN A 206 -11.86 7.42 6.34
C GLN A 206 -12.00 6.60 5.05
N HIS A 207 -11.51 5.37 5.07
CA HIS A 207 -11.84 4.35 4.09
C HIS A 207 -13.36 4.25 3.99
N ARG A 208 -13.84 4.02 2.77
CA ARG A 208 -15.26 3.93 2.50
C ARG A 208 -15.57 2.52 2.06
N THR A 209 -16.76 2.04 2.39
CA THR A 209 -17.17 0.69 2.01
C THR A 209 -17.19 0.62 0.50
N GLU A 210 -16.48 -0.36 -0.05
CA GLU A 210 -16.35 -0.55 -1.48
C GLU A 210 -17.31 -1.64 -1.93
N ALA A 211 -17.80 -1.50 -3.16
CA ALA A 211 -18.56 -2.54 -3.79
C ALA A 211 -18.18 -2.70 -5.26
N ALA A 212 -18.10 -3.94 -5.69
CA ALA A 212 -17.90 -4.31 -7.09
C ALA A 212 -19.09 -5.12 -7.56
N LEU A 213 -19.52 -4.86 -8.79
CA LEU A 213 -20.52 -5.64 -9.48
C LEU A 213 -19.88 -6.33 -10.68
N GLU A 214 -20.04 -7.63 -10.77
CA GLU A 214 -19.55 -8.45 -11.88
C GLU A 214 -20.70 -9.13 -12.59
N GLN A 215 -20.60 -9.26 -13.91
CA GLN A 215 -21.57 -10.02 -14.68
C GLN A 215 -21.23 -11.50 -14.55
N GLY A 216 -22.16 -12.29 -14.05
CA GLY A 216 -21.99 -13.74 -13.93
C GLY A 216 -21.83 -14.42 -15.29
N THR A 217 -21.13 -15.55 -15.31
CA THR A 217 -20.82 -16.33 -16.52
C THR A 217 -21.98 -17.21 -17.00
N SER A 218 -23.05 -17.34 -16.23
CA SER A 218 -24.22 -18.17 -16.58
C SER A 218 -24.99 -17.59 -17.77
N PRO A 219 -25.62 -18.45 -18.59
CA PRO A 219 -26.55 -18.02 -19.65
C PRO A 219 -27.71 -17.16 -19.13
N ARG A 220 -28.10 -17.31 -17.86
CA ARG A 220 -29.00 -16.37 -17.18
C ARG A 220 -28.16 -15.19 -16.68
N ARG A 221 -28.35 -14.02 -17.31
CA ARG A 221 -27.74 -12.76 -16.85
C ARG A 221 -28.06 -12.54 -15.38
N HIS A 222 -27.05 -12.68 -14.54
CA HIS A 222 -27.11 -12.38 -13.13
C HIS A 222 -25.90 -11.54 -12.76
N TRP A 223 -26.01 -10.82 -11.66
CA TRP A 223 -24.91 -10.06 -11.12
C TRP A 223 -24.30 -10.79 -9.93
N VAL A 224 -23.00 -10.63 -9.77
CA VAL A 224 -22.27 -11.03 -8.57
C VAL A 224 -21.87 -9.75 -7.86
N LEU A 225 -22.41 -9.56 -6.66
CA LEU A 225 -22.11 -8.41 -5.83
C LEU A 225 -21.02 -8.77 -4.82
N HIS A 226 -20.01 -7.93 -4.75
CA HIS A 226 -18.99 -7.95 -3.71
C HIS A 226 -19.10 -6.66 -2.90
N VAL A 227 -19.14 -6.76 -1.58
CA VAL A 227 -19.07 -5.60 -0.68
C VAL A 227 -17.95 -5.84 0.33
N SER A 228 -17.05 -4.88 0.49
CA SER A 228 -15.95 -4.92 1.45
C SER A 228 -15.93 -3.67 2.32
N ALA A 229 -15.75 -3.87 3.63
CA ALA A 229 -15.57 -2.79 4.59
C ALA A 229 -14.48 -3.16 5.59
N PHE A 230 -13.75 -2.17 6.08
CA PHE A 230 -12.61 -2.42 6.96
C PHE A 230 -12.76 -1.64 8.27
N MET A 231 -12.40 -2.27 9.36
CA MET A 231 -12.35 -1.66 10.67
C MET A 231 -10.95 -1.85 11.24
N ARG A 232 -10.33 -0.79 11.76
CA ARG A 232 -9.07 -0.88 12.50
C ARG A 232 -9.24 -0.26 13.88
N VAL A 233 -9.12 -1.09 14.91
CA VAL A 233 -9.14 -0.68 16.32
C VAL A 233 -8.06 -1.44 17.08
N GLY A 234 -7.24 -0.75 17.84
CA GLY A 234 -6.18 -1.31 18.67
C GLY A 234 -5.11 -2.05 17.89
N GLY A 235 -4.79 -1.59 16.68
CA GLY A 235 -3.92 -2.30 15.75
C GLY A 235 -4.53 -3.55 15.10
N LYS A 236 -5.69 -4.04 15.57
CA LYS A 236 -6.43 -5.15 14.96
C LYS A 236 -7.15 -4.65 13.72
N LEU A 237 -6.90 -5.29 12.58
CA LEU A 237 -7.60 -5.03 11.33
C LEU A 237 -8.70 -6.08 11.16
N SER A 238 -9.94 -5.65 10.99
CA SER A 238 -11.08 -6.51 10.70
C SER A 238 -11.65 -6.14 9.34
N ASN A 239 -12.06 -7.14 8.55
CA ASN A 239 -12.64 -6.97 7.23
C ASN A 239 -13.97 -7.71 7.17
N LEU A 240 -15.05 -6.99 6.88
CA LEU A 240 -16.34 -7.57 6.52
C LEU A 240 -16.42 -7.68 5.01
N TYR A 241 -16.71 -8.87 4.53
CA TYR A 241 -16.83 -9.15 3.12
C TYR A 241 -18.10 -9.94 2.83
N LEU A 242 -18.95 -9.38 1.98
CA LEU A 242 -20.16 -10.01 1.46
C LEU A 242 -19.95 -10.37 0.00
N HIS A 243 -20.20 -11.63 -0.33
CA HIS A 243 -20.25 -12.15 -1.68
C HIS A 243 -21.65 -12.67 -1.97
N LEU A 244 -22.31 -12.09 -2.96
CA LEU A 244 -23.69 -12.41 -3.32
C LEU A 244 -23.81 -12.64 -4.83
N PRO A 245 -23.60 -13.88 -5.30
CA PRO A 245 -23.94 -14.28 -6.66
C PRO A 245 -25.46 -14.32 -6.84
N GLY A 246 -25.91 -14.27 -8.10
CA GLY A 246 -27.34 -14.37 -8.40
C GLY A 246 -28.15 -13.11 -8.05
N LEU A 247 -27.52 -11.94 -7.94
CA LEU A 247 -28.23 -10.69 -7.69
C LEU A 247 -29.03 -10.27 -8.92
N HIS A 248 -30.34 -10.16 -8.76
CA HIS A 248 -31.29 -9.78 -9.81
C HIS A 248 -32.06 -8.50 -9.50
N GLY A 249 -32.09 -8.07 -8.23
CA GLY A 249 -32.85 -6.90 -7.80
C GLY A 249 -32.99 -6.80 -6.29
N PRO A 250 -33.88 -5.92 -5.80
CA PRO A 250 -34.33 -5.94 -4.42
C PRO A 250 -34.97 -7.30 -4.06
N GLY A 251 -34.73 -7.79 -2.84
CA GLY A 251 -35.21 -9.10 -2.42
C GLY A 251 -34.48 -9.64 -1.19
N VAL A 252 -34.89 -10.82 -0.73
CA VAL A 252 -34.25 -11.54 0.37
C VAL A 252 -33.42 -12.69 -0.20
N TYR A 253 -32.15 -12.72 0.16
CA TYR A 253 -31.17 -13.71 -0.25
C TYR A 253 -30.68 -14.48 0.97
N VAL A 254 -30.54 -15.80 0.85
CA VAL A 254 -29.97 -16.65 1.90
C VAL A 254 -28.47 -16.76 1.69
N LEU A 255 -27.71 -16.62 2.76
CA LEU A 255 -26.26 -16.80 2.78
C LEU A 255 -25.89 -18.12 3.47
N GLY A 256 -24.74 -18.66 3.08
CA GLY A 256 -24.22 -19.95 3.52
C GLY A 256 -24.12 -20.88 2.33
N PRO A 257 -22.91 -21.26 1.87
CA PRO A 257 -22.78 -22.29 0.85
C PRO A 257 -23.36 -23.60 1.38
N ASP A 258 -23.98 -24.40 0.50
CA ASP A 258 -24.45 -25.76 0.83
C ASP A 258 -23.30 -26.68 1.26
N THR A 259 -22.06 -26.30 0.97
CA THR A 259 -20.86 -27.01 1.39
C THR A 259 -20.39 -26.55 2.77
N THR A 260 -19.96 -27.51 3.60
CA THR A 260 -19.40 -27.27 4.93
C THR A 260 -18.05 -26.55 4.92
N SER A 261 -17.45 -26.34 3.74
CA SER A 261 -16.18 -25.63 3.59
C SER A 261 -16.42 -24.16 3.21
N PRO A 262 -16.17 -23.21 4.13
CA PRO A 262 -16.34 -21.78 3.87
C PRO A 262 -15.32 -21.20 2.87
N HIS A 263 -14.44 -22.01 2.28
CA HIS A 263 -13.30 -21.56 1.48
C HIS A 263 -13.40 -21.82 -0.02
N THR A 264 -14.35 -22.65 -0.49
CA THR A 264 -14.44 -23.01 -1.93
C THR A 264 -15.38 -22.11 -2.75
N GLY A 265 -15.88 -21.03 -2.16
CA GLY A 265 -16.05 -19.73 -2.85
C GLY A 265 -17.19 -19.51 -3.86
N GLU A 266 -17.97 -20.51 -4.25
CA GLU A 266 -18.97 -20.30 -5.31
C GLU A 266 -20.37 -19.86 -4.81
N GLY A 267 -20.72 -20.15 -3.56
CA GLY A 267 -22.04 -19.82 -3.00
C GLY A 267 -22.11 -18.42 -2.38
N PRO A 268 -23.31 -17.89 -2.07
CA PRO A 268 -23.45 -16.64 -1.33
C PRO A 268 -22.91 -16.77 0.10
N TYR A 269 -22.05 -15.85 0.52
CA TYR A 269 -21.52 -15.86 1.89
C TYR A 269 -21.23 -14.45 2.41
N LEU A 270 -21.23 -14.34 3.74
CA LEU A 270 -20.68 -13.20 4.45
C LEU A 270 -19.58 -13.71 5.37
N ARG A 271 -18.48 -12.97 5.44
CA ARG A 271 -17.38 -13.24 6.36
C ARG A 271 -16.94 -11.98 7.09
N ILE A 272 -16.46 -12.17 8.32
CA ILE A 272 -15.66 -11.21 9.04
C ILE A 272 -14.32 -11.88 9.30
N SER A 273 -13.23 -11.29 8.82
CA SER A 273 -11.87 -11.78 9.10
C SER A 273 -11.12 -10.76 9.93
N GLU A 274 -10.44 -11.24 10.97
CA GLU A 274 -9.65 -10.42 11.87
C GLU A 274 -8.18 -10.79 11.71
N GLN A 275 -7.36 -9.76 11.53
CA GLN A 275 -5.92 -9.84 11.46
C GLN A 275 -5.37 -9.13 12.68
N GLN A 276 -4.67 -9.90 13.53
CA GLN A 276 -3.94 -9.35 14.66
C GLN A 276 -2.51 -9.02 14.22
N PRO A 277 -1.95 -7.86 14.63
CA PRO A 277 -0.55 -7.57 14.38
C PRO A 277 0.29 -8.68 15.02
N ALA A 278 1.25 -9.21 14.25
CA ALA A 278 2.18 -10.19 14.77
C ALA A 278 2.96 -9.55 15.95
N PRO A 279 3.19 -10.29 17.05
CA PRO A 279 4.06 -9.80 18.10
C PRO A 279 5.44 -9.46 17.54
N ALA A 280 6.09 -8.44 18.09
CA ALA A 280 7.42 -8.02 17.64
C ALA A 280 8.38 -9.22 17.64
N GLY A 281 8.96 -9.53 16.48
CA GLY A 281 9.89 -10.65 16.29
C GLY A 281 9.26 -11.99 15.90
N ALA A 282 7.92 -12.09 15.82
CA ALA A 282 7.30 -13.29 15.26
C ALA A 282 7.45 -13.32 13.73
N PRO A 283 7.66 -14.51 13.13
CA PRO A 283 7.60 -14.66 11.67
C PRO A 283 6.24 -14.14 11.18
N GLN A 284 6.19 -13.54 9.99
CA GLN A 284 5.05 -12.77 9.43
C GLN A 284 3.73 -13.55 9.24
N ASN A 285 3.57 -14.72 9.87
CA ASN A 285 2.31 -15.43 9.96
C ASN A 285 1.37 -14.67 10.88
N THR A 286 0.65 -13.70 10.32
CA THR A 286 -0.47 -13.05 11.00
C THR A 286 -1.52 -14.08 11.35
N LEU A 287 -1.89 -14.15 12.63
CA LEU A 287 -3.02 -14.96 13.06
C LEU A 287 -4.28 -14.38 12.43
N HIS A 288 -4.94 -15.21 11.61
CA HIS A 288 -6.19 -14.89 10.95
C HIS A 288 -7.31 -15.65 11.65
N THR A 289 -8.16 -14.94 12.39
CA THR A 289 -9.43 -15.51 12.85
C THR A 289 -10.50 -15.14 11.84
N GLY A 290 -11.15 -16.16 11.27
CA GLY A 290 -12.18 -15.98 10.26
C GLY A 290 -13.53 -16.49 10.75
N TYR A 291 -14.56 -15.67 10.56
CA TYR A 291 -15.94 -16.00 10.82
C TYR A 291 -16.70 -15.99 9.49
N ALA A 292 -17.48 -17.02 9.18
CA ALA A 292 -18.21 -17.10 7.91
C ALA A 292 -19.61 -17.69 8.07
N THR A 293 -20.54 -17.29 7.22
CA THR A 293 -21.86 -17.94 7.12
C THR A 293 -21.74 -19.39 6.67
N THR A 294 -22.58 -20.28 7.20
CA THR A 294 -22.63 -21.70 6.83
C THR A 294 -24.09 -22.16 6.66
N ALA A 295 -24.31 -23.27 5.96
CA ALA A 295 -25.66 -23.85 5.81
C ALA A 295 -26.31 -24.29 7.14
N LEU A 296 -25.52 -24.51 8.20
CA LEU A 296 -26.03 -24.98 9.50
C LEU A 296 -26.95 -23.97 10.21
N ARG A 297 -26.71 -22.67 10.01
CA ARG A 297 -27.50 -21.61 10.61
C ARG A 297 -27.80 -20.54 9.57
N ARG A 298 -29.09 -20.36 9.30
CA ARG A 298 -29.58 -19.42 8.31
C ARG A 298 -29.08 -18.00 8.60
N THR A 299 -28.46 -17.40 7.59
CA THR A 299 -28.16 -15.97 7.53
C THR A 299 -28.81 -15.41 6.28
N THR A 300 -29.36 -14.21 6.37
CA THR A 300 -30.06 -13.57 5.24
C THR A 300 -29.55 -12.17 4.99
N VAL A 301 -29.55 -11.79 3.72
CA VAL A 301 -29.36 -10.41 3.25
C VAL A 301 -30.63 -9.95 2.58
N THR A 302 -31.13 -8.77 2.95
CA THR A 302 -32.25 -8.11 2.31
C THR A 302 -31.75 -6.93 1.50
N ILE A 303 -31.76 -7.04 0.17
CA ILE A 303 -31.46 -5.94 -0.75
C ILE A 303 -32.70 -5.06 -0.84
N THR A 304 -32.58 -3.79 -0.42
CA THR A 304 -33.67 -2.81 -0.42
C THR A 304 -33.60 -1.83 -1.58
N ARG A 305 -32.42 -1.66 -2.19
CA ARG A 305 -32.21 -0.90 -3.42
C ARG A 305 -31.15 -1.61 -4.25
N PHE A 306 -31.42 -1.76 -5.54
CA PHE A 306 -30.45 -2.12 -6.56
C PHE A 306 -30.73 -1.27 -7.80
N ASP A 307 -29.88 -0.26 -8.02
CA ASP A 307 -30.06 0.74 -9.06
C ASP A 307 -28.84 0.76 -9.97
N THR A 308 -29.02 0.28 -11.20
CA THR A 308 -27.94 0.15 -12.19
C THR A 308 -27.57 1.46 -12.87
N VAL A 309 -28.44 2.46 -12.82
CA VAL A 309 -28.21 3.79 -13.38
C VAL A 309 -27.41 4.63 -12.40
N ALA A 310 -27.88 4.73 -11.15
CA ALA A 310 -27.16 5.44 -10.09
C ALA A 310 -25.95 4.66 -9.55
N ARG A 311 -25.82 3.38 -9.91
CA ARG A 311 -24.83 2.41 -9.41
C ARG A 311 -24.83 2.31 -7.89
N VAL A 312 -26.02 2.17 -7.31
CA VAL A 312 -26.23 2.08 -5.86
C VAL A 312 -26.83 0.72 -5.52
N VAL A 313 -26.28 0.09 -4.47
CA VAL A 313 -26.90 -1.05 -3.81
C VAL A 313 -26.96 -0.81 -2.31
N ALA A 314 -28.09 -1.11 -1.70
CA ALA A 314 -28.29 -0.95 -0.26
C ALA A 314 -29.11 -2.10 0.30
N GLY A 315 -28.81 -2.50 1.52
CA GLY A 315 -29.47 -3.63 2.16
C GLY A 315 -29.17 -3.78 3.63
N THR A 316 -29.80 -4.78 4.22
CA THR A 316 -29.60 -5.21 5.61
C THR A 316 -29.23 -6.69 5.65
N PHE A 317 -28.64 -7.15 6.75
CA PHE A 317 -28.34 -8.56 6.94
C PHE A 317 -28.43 -8.96 8.42
N ASP A 318 -28.82 -10.22 8.66
CA ASP A 318 -29.02 -10.77 10.00
C ASP A 318 -28.82 -12.30 9.96
N GLY A 319 -28.28 -12.88 11.03
CA GLY A 319 -28.04 -14.31 11.16
C GLY A 319 -26.89 -14.67 12.09
N PHE A 320 -26.03 -15.57 11.63
CA PHE A 320 -24.93 -16.13 12.42
C PHE A 320 -23.67 -16.35 11.57
N LEU A 321 -22.51 -16.08 12.15
CA LEU A 321 -21.23 -16.48 11.59
C LEU A 321 -20.63 -17.63 12.41
N TYR A 322 -20.01 -18.58 11.72
CA TYR A 322 -19.35 -19.74 12.32
C TYR A 322 -17.85 -19.46 12.47
N ASP A 323 -17.34 -19.66 13.68
CA ASP A 323 -15.90 -19.70 13.98
C ASP A 323 -15.41 -21.15 13.83
N ALA A 324 -14.52 -21.39 12.86
CA ALA A 324 -13.96 -22.71 12.61
C ALA A 324 -13.04 -23.21 13.73
N ASN A 325 -12.38 -22.29 14.45
CA ASN A 325 -11.43 -22.63 15.52
C ASN A 325 -12.17 -23.05 16.78
N THR A 326 -13.20 -22.29 17.17
CA THR A 326 -13.97 -22.59 18.39
C THR A 326 -15.19 -23.48 18.13
N ARG A 327 -15.56 -23.71 16.87
CA ARG A 327 -16.80 -24.38 16.45
C ARG A 327 -18.07 -23.75 17.03
N ARG A 328 -18.08 -22.41 17.17
CA ARG A 328 -19.22 -21.66 17.73
C ARG A 328 -19.89 -20.83 16.65
N HIS A 329 -21.20 -20.64 16.80
CA HIS A 329 -21.96 -19.67 16.02
C HIS A 329 -22.09 -18.38 16.82
N LEU A 330 -21.64 -17.28 16.24
CA LEU A 330 -21.70 -15.95 16.82
C LEU A 330 -22.84 -15.16 16.16
N PRO A 331 -23.67 -14.45 16.95
CA PRO A 331 -24.81 -13.72 16.41
C PRO A 331 -24.35 -12.52 15.59
N LEU A 332 -24.99 -12.32 14.45
CA LEU A 332 -24.82 -11.19 13.55
C LEU A 332 -26.16 -10.48 13.40
N ARG A 333 -26.28 -9.29 13.96
CA ARG A 333 -27.55 -8.54 14.05
C ARG A 333 -27.44 -7.15 13.46
N GLU A 334 -28.56 -6.58 13.05
CA GLU A 334 -28.67 -5.18 12.61
C GLU A 334 -27.66 -4.79 11.51
N GLY A 335 -27.27 -5.76 10.69
CA GLY A 335 -26.34 -5.54 9.60
C GLY A 335 -26.95 -4.61 8.55
N ARG A 336 -26.14 -3.68 8.04
CA ARG A 336 -26.57 -2.72 7.02
C ARG A 336 -25.42 -2.23 6.17
N PHE A 337 -25.72 -1.95 4.91
CA PHE A 337 -24.80 -1.33 3.97
C PHE A 337 -25.56 -0.43 2.98
N ASP A 338 -24.92 0.66 2.55
CA ASP A 338 -25.38 1.53 1.47
C ASP A 338 -24.16 1.98 0.68
N VAL A 339 -24.00 1.48 -0.54
CA VAL A 339 -22.73 1.57 -1.28
C VAL A 339 -22.96 1.93 -2.74
N ARG A 340 -22.06 2.74 -3.28
CA ARG A 340 -21.88 2.89 -4.71
C ARG A 340 -20.95 1.79 -5.19
N TYR A 341 -21.34 1.10 -6.25
CA TYR A 341 -20.51 0.07 -6.83
C TYR A 341 -19.87 0.54 -8.13
N TYR A 342 -18.69 0.00 -8.43
CA TYR A 342 -18.12 0.07 -9.78
C TYR A 342 -18.35 -1.26 -10.49
N CYS A 343 -18.36 -1.24 -11.82
CA CYS A 343 -18.43 -2.49 -12.58
C CYS A 343 -17.03 -2.93 -12.97
N ALA A 344 -16.58 -4.06 -12.44
CA ALA A 344 -15.22 -4.56 -12.71
C ALA A 344 -15.10 -5.14 -14.13
N HIS A 345 -16.19 -5.71 -14.66
CA HIS A 345 -16.18 -6.47 -15.93
C HIS A 345 -17.41 -6.21 -16.83
N CYS A 346 -18.13 -5.10 -16.65
CA CYS A 346 -19.18 -4.74 -17.60
C CYS A 346 -18.51 -4.42 -18.93
N ARG A 347 -18.68 -5.28 -19.93
CA ARG A 347 -18.40 -4.90 -21.31
C ARG A 347 -19.16 -3.60 -21.55
N GLN A 348 -18.43 -2.52 -21.87
CA GLN A 348 -19.02 -1.30 -22.37
C GLN A 348 -19.64 -1.64 -23.72
N GLY A 349 -20.88 -2.13 -23.71
CA GLY A 349 -21.67 -2.29 -24.91
C GLY A 349 -21.87 -0.89 -25.48
N ARG A 350 -21.13 -0.59 -26.56
CA ARG A 350 -21.42 0.51 -27.46
C ARG A 350 -22.70 0.22 -28.22
#